data_AF-A0A1H0AUH5-F1
#
_entry.id   AF-A0A1H0AUH5-F1
#
_cell.length_a   1.000
_cell.length_b   1.000
_cell.length_c   1.000
_cell.angle_alpha   90.00
_cell.angle_beta   90.00
_cell.angle_gamma   90.00
#
_symmetry.space_group_name_H-M   'P 1'
#
loop_
_entity.id
_entity.type
_entity.pdbx_description
1 polymer ?
#
loop_
_entity_poly.entity_id
_entity_poly.type
_entity_poly.pdbx_seq_one_letter_code
_entity_poly.pdbx_strand_id
1 'polypeptide(L)' 'MFPRYFRWISLLGILAAVVAFVIASLRIDSGMGPTTDLIQPIITAVAFGWAFTQSTKV' A
#
# COMPACT_ATOMS: atom_id res chain seq x y z
N MET A 1 18.50 4.42 -11.63
CA MET A 1 17.54 3.90 -12.62
C MET A 1 16.77 2.76 -11.96
N PHE A 2 15.48 2.96 -11.67
CA PHE A 2 14.67 1.93 -11.01
C PHE A 2 14.37 0.82 -12.03
N PRO A 3 14.66 -0.46 -11.75
CA PRO A 3 14.50 -1.51 -12.75
C PRO A 3 13.04 -1.69 -13.17
N ARG A 4 12.78 -1.94 -14.47
CA ARG A 4 11.40 -2.16 -14.97
C ARG A 4 10.67 -3.31 -14.30
N TYR A 5 11.37 -4.33 -13.79
CA TYR A 5 10.76 -5.45 -13.07
C TYR A 5 10.13 -5.01 -11.73
N PHE A 6 10.59 -3.90 -11.14
CA PHE A 6 10.01 -3.37 -9.91
C PHE A 6 8.59 -2.82 -10.11
N ARG A 7 8.16 -2.51 -11.34
CA ARG A 7 6.77 -2.06 -11.61
C ARG A 7 5.74 -3.06 -11.10
N TRP A 8 5.95 -4.35 -11.37
CA TRP A 8 5.02 -5.41 -10.97
C TRP A 8 5.00 -5.59 -9.46
N ILE A 9 6.16 -5.54 -8.81
CA ILE A 9 6.27 -5.65 -7.36
C ILE A 9 5.59 -4.46 -6.68
N SER A 10 5.82 -3.24 -7.18
CA SER A 10 5.17 -2.04 -6.66
C SER A 10 3.65 -2.06 -6.87
N LEU A 11 3.18 -2.54 -8.03
CA LEU A 11 1.74 -2.63 -8.30
C LEU A 11 1.07 -3.65 -7.38
N LEU A 12 1.68 -4.83 -7.18
CA LEU A 12 1.22 -5.81 -6.20
C LEU A 12 1.25 -5.26 -4.77
N GLY A 13 2.29 -4.51 -4.42
CA GLY A 13 2.42 -3.86 -3.11
C GLY A 13 1.32 -2.83 -2.83
N ILE A 14 0.96 -2.01 -3.84
CA ILE A 14 -0.18 -1.09 -3.75
C ILE A 14 -1.48 -1.87 -3.55
N LEU A 15 -1.70 -2.93 -4.32
CA LEU A 15 -2.91 -3.74 -4.26
C LEU A 15 -3.06 -4.41 -2.89
N ALA A 16 -1.98 -4.97 -2.35
CA ALA A 16 -1.93 -5.54 -1.01
C ALA A 16 -2.20 -4.49 0.07
N ALA A 17 -1.65 -3.27 -0.07
CA ALA A 17 -1.89 -2.18 0.85
C ALA A 17 -3.37 -1.73 0.87
N VAL A 18 -4.02 -1.70 -0.29
CA VAL A 18 -5.46 -1.42 -0.40
C VAL A 18 -6.29 -2.50 0.29
N VAL A 19 -5.98 -3.77 0.05
CA VAL A 19 -6.68 -4.89 0.72
C VAL A 19 -6.50 -4.80 2.25
N ALA A 20 -5.28 -4.57 2.71
CA ALA A 20 -4.99 -4.40 4.14
C ALA A 20 -5.72 -3.20 4.74
N PHE A 21 -5.82 -2.08 4.00
CA PHE A 21 -6.59 -0.92 4.42
C PHE A 21 -8.06 -1.26 4.62
N VAL A 22 -8.69 -1.93 3.65
CA VAL A 22 -10.11 -2.34 3.74
C VAL A 22 -10.34 -3.26 4.93
N ILE A 23 -9.48 -4.26 5.13
CA ILE A 23 -9.59 -5.18 6.27
C ILE A 23 -9.45 -4.42 7.60
N ALA A 24 -8.45 -3.53 7.71
CA ALA A 24 -8.25 -2.73 8.91
C ALA A 24 -9.44 -1.80 9.18
N SER A 25 -10.02 -1.16 8.15
CA SER A 25 -11.23 -0.35 8.28
C SER A 25 -12.42 -1.15 8.80
N LEU A 26 -12.65 -2.36 8.29
CA LEU A 26 -13.71 -3.26 8.78
C LEU A 26 -13.48 -3.68 10.24
N ARG A 27 -12.22 -3.92 10.63
CA ARG A 27 -11.86 -4.25 12.02
C ARG A 27 -12.09 -3.07 12.97
N ILE A 28 -11.85 -1.84 12.52
CA ILE A 28 -12.10 -0.63 13.32
C ILE A 28 -13.60 -0.38 13.46
N ASP A 29 -14.36 -0.50 12.37
CA ASP A 29 -15.82 -0.33 12.36
C ASP A 29 -16.52 -1.35 13.29
N SER A 30 -16.02 -2.58 13.32
CA SER A 30 -16.47 -3.62 14.26
C SER A 30 -15.97 -3.47 15.70
N GLY A 31 -15.20 -2.41 16.01
CA GLY A 31 -14.65 -2.14 17.34
C GLY A 31 -13.50 -3.07 17.75
N MET A 32 -12.94 -3.83 16.82
CA MET A 32 -11.92 -4.86 17.04
C MET A 32 -10.46 -4.36 16.89
N GLY A 33 -10.25 -3.06 16.70
CA GLY A 33 -8.91 -2.48 16.56
C GLY A 33 -8.88 -0.95 16.63
N PRO A 34 -7.73 -0.36 17.01
CA PRO A 34 -7.55 1.07 17.04
C PRO A 34 -7.37 1.66 15.63
N THR A 35 -7.74 2.92 15.43
CA THR A 35 -7.60 3.64 14.15
C THR A 35 -6.14 3.73 13.68
N THR A 36 -5.17 3.58 14.58
CA THR A 36 -3.73 3.53 14.27
C THR A 36 -3.36 2.40 13.33
N ASP A 37 -4.16 1.33 13.25
CA ASP A 37 -3.94 0.20 12.34
C ASP A 37 -4.07 0.60 10.87
N LEU A 38 -4.68 1.76 10.57
CA LEU A 38 -4.74 2.32 9.21
C LEU A 38 -3.43 2.99 8.77
N ILE A 39 -2.56 3.37 9.70
CA ILE A 39 -1.32 4.09 9.38
C ILE A 39 -0.41 3.24 8.50
N GLN A 40 -0.23 1.97 8.86
CA GLN A 40 0.64 1.05 8.15
C GLN A 40 0.22 0.84 6.68
N PRO A 41 -1.03 0.46 6.36
CA PRO A 41 -1.45 0.30 4.97
C PRO A 41 -1.36 1.61 4.17
N ILE A 42 -1.62 2.78 4.78
CA ILE A 42 -1.44 4.08 4.11
C ILE A 42 0.03 4.32 3.74
N ILE A 43 0.96 4.18 4.70
CA ILE A 43 2.39 4.37 4.45
C ILE A 43 2.87 3.39 3.36
N THR A 44 2.40 2.15 3.43
CA THR A 44 2.75 1.10 2.48
C THR A 44 2.27 1.46 1.07
N ALA A 45 1.04 1.94 0.93
CA ALA A 45 0.50 2.40 -0.34
C ALA A 45 1.29 3.57 -0.92
N VAL A 46 1.67 4.55 -0.08
CA VAL A 46 2.48 5.71 -0.51
C VAL A 46 3.87 5.29 -0.95
N ALA A 47 4.54 4.42 -0.19
CA ALA A 47 5.88 3.94 -0.50
C ALA A 47 5.92 3.17 -1.83
N PHE A 48 4.98 2.24 -2.03
CA PHE A 48 4.90 1.50 -3.29
C PHE A 48 4.40 2.35 -4.45
N GLY A 49 3.50 3.32 -4.21
CA GLY A 49 3.10 4.33 -5.19
C GLY A 49 4.29 5.15 -5.68
N TRP A 50 5.13 5.63 -4.76
CA TRP A 50 6.36 6.33 -5.11
C TRP A 50 7.31 5.44 -5.91
N ALA A 51 7.57 4.22 -5.45
CA ALA A 51 8.41 3.26 -6.18
C ALA A 51 7.88 2.96 -7.60
N PHE A 52 6.56 2.87 -7.75
CA PHE A 52 5.92 2.71 -9.06
C PHE A 52 6.18 3.92 -9.95
N THR A 53 5.97 5.14 -9.46
CA THR A 53 6.22 6.36 -10.26
C THR A 53 7.69 6.47 -10.68
N GLN A 54 8.64 6.14 -9.81
CA GLN A 54 10.07 6.14 -10.14
C GLN A 54 10.42 5.07 -11.19
N SER A 55 9.74 3.92 -11.18
CA SER A 55 9.92 2.86 -12.16
C SER A 55 9.27 3.17 -13.52
N THR A 56 8.38 4.17 -13.58
CA THR A 56 7.79 4.68 -14.83
C THR A 56 8.54 5.85 -15.45
N LYS A 57 9.46 6.48 -14.73
CA LYS A 57 10.31 7.55 -15.29
C LYS A 57 11.25 6.92 -16.32
N VAL A 58 11.09 7.36 -17.57
CA VAL A 58 11.89 6.97 -18.74
C VAL A 58 13.17 7.77 -18.76
#